data_AF-A0A345ZV70-F1
#
_entry.id   AF-A0A345ZV70-F1
#
_cell.length_a   1.000
_cell.length_b   1.000
_cell.length_c   1.000
_cell.angle_alpha   90.00
_cell.angle_beta   90.00
_cell.angle_gamma   90.00
#
_symmetry.space_group_name_H-M   'P 1'
#
loop_
_entity.id
_entity.type
_entity.pdbx_description
1 polymer ?
#
loop_
_entity_poly.entity_id
_entity_poly.type
_entity_poly.pdbx_seq_one_letter_code
_entity_poly.pdbx_strand_id
1 'polypeptide(L)'
;MPPQDLTARIRALYEETSVPVREIAAIAGVTERTLYKYVEKHGWTKRYAVLPRGRAAAAHNRGRRWASTAGRVPAKGSGGRFIRRDDSGQPFPTGLKALDAQGRAEAQARCDAADPLAREAQQEAMRVHQADARLRAWRAVERALKNLTQFKDDHRAWRKAERLAKDWGGDPWRRPKVPPCPGDETTERALRLALAAASDYLEAVQRADAPAGA
;
A
#
# COMPACT_ATOMS: atom_id res chain seq x y z
N MET A 1 -8.83 13.34 -29.28
CA MET A 1 -9.09 13.36 -27.82
C MET A 1 -8.89 14.79 -27.34
N PRO A 2 -9.82 15.37 -26.56
CA PRO A 2 -9.63 16.73 -26.04
C PRO A 2 -8.34 16.78 -25.21
N PRO A 3 -7.60 17.91 -25.21
CA PRO A 3 -6.40 18.05 -24.41
C PRO A 3 -6.80 17.83 -22.95
N GLN A 4 -6.30 16.74 -22.35
CA GLN A 4 -6.56 16.47 -20.94
C GLN A 4 -6.02 17.65 -20.13
N ASP A 5 -6.87 18.21 -19.28
CA ASP A 5 -6.49 19.25 -18.33
C ASP A 5 -5.27 18.76 -17.53
N LEU A 6 -4.27 19.62 -17.33
CA LEU A 6 -3.04 19.30 -16.60
C LEU A 6 -3.36 18.67 -15.23
N THR A 7 -4.44 19.13 -14.60
CA THR A 7 -4.98 18.59 -13.36
C THR A 7 -5.33 17.10 -13.46
N ALA A 8 -5.95 16.67 -14.56
CA ALA A 8 -6.33 15.27 -14.78
C ALA A 8 -5.10 14.38 -15.02
N ARG A 9 -4.07 14.88 -15.71
CA ARG A 9 -2.82 14.15 -15.92
C ARG A 9 -2.01 13.99 -14.64
N ILE A 10 -1.92 15.06 -13.84
CA ILE A 10 -1.28 14.99 -12.52
C ILE A 10 -2.06 14.04 -11.61
N ARG A 11 -3.40 14.02 -11.68
CA ARG A 11 -4.23 13.04 -10.98
C ARG A 11 -3.89 11.62 -11.42
N ALA A 12 -3.82 11.34 -12.72
CA ALA A 12 -3.48 10.01 -13.22
C ALA A 12 -2.07 9.59 -12.75
N LEU A 13 -1.07 10.47 -12.90
CA LEU A 13 0.26 10.24 -12.33
C LEU A 13 0.18 9.93 -10.84
N TYR A 14 -0.63 10.66 -10.07
CA TYR A 14 -0.77 10.47 -8.64
C TYR A 14 -1.57 9.22 -8.25
N GLU A 15 -2.63 8.82 -8.94
CA GLU A 15 -3.47 7.70 -8.52
C GLU A 15 -3.03 6.36 -9.13
N GLU A 16 -2.44 6.40 -10.32
CA GLU A 16 -2.28 5.21 -11.16
C GLU A 16 -0.83 4.72 -11.25
N THR A 17 0.16 5.55 -10.89
CA THR A 17 1.59 5.20 -10.98
C THR A 17 2.25 5.00 -9.61
N SER A 18 3.46 4.45 -9.57
CA SER A 18 4.30 4.33 -8.37
C SER A 18 5.26 5.51 -8.13
N VAL A 19 5.19 6.58 -8.93
CA VAL A 19 6.14 7.72 -8.87
C VAL A 19 6.07 8.44 -7.51
N PRO A 20 7.19 8.75 -6.85
CA PRO A 20 7.17 9.49 -5.58
C PRO A 20 6.48 10.86 -5.70
N VAL A 21 5.72 11.25 -4.67
CA VAL A 21 4.96 12.51 -4.66
C VAL A 21 5.84 13.74 -4.89
N ARG A 22 7.08 13.70 -4.38
CA ARG A 22 8.11 14.71 -4.61
C ARG A 22 8.40 14.94 -6.08
N GLU A 23 8.53 13.86 -6.85
CA GLU A 23 8.84 13.92 -8.28
C GLU A 23 7.64 14.40 -9.07
N ILE A 24 6.42 13.93 -8.73
CA ILE A 24 5.18 14.44 -9.35
C ILE A 24 5.06 15.95 -9.14
N ALA A 25 5.38 16.43 -7.93
CA ALA A 25 5.37 17.86 -7.62
C ALA A 25 6.42 18.64 -8.44
N ALA A 26 7.64 18.10 -8.57
CA ALA A 26 8.70 18.69 -9.39
C ALA A 26 8.32 18.76 -10.88
N ILE A 27 7.76 17.70 -11.45
CA ILE A 27 7.25 17.63 -12.82
C ILE A 27 6.17 18.70 -13.05
N ALA A 28 5.22 18.79 -12.12
CA ALA A 28 4.15 19.78 -12.15
C ALA A 28 4.62 21.23 -11.86
N GLY A 29 5.87 21.41 -11.46
CA GLY A 29 6.44 22.71 -11.09
C GLY A 29 5.76 23.33 -9.86
N VAL A 30 5.37 22.50 -8.89
CA VAL A 30 4.76 22.93 -7.62
C VAL A 30 5.43 22.27 -6.43
N THR A 31 5.12 22.74 -5.23
CA THR A 31 5.56 22.06 -4.00
C THR A 31 4.69 20.86 -3.69
N GLU A 32 5.22 19.86 -2.98
CA GLU A 32 4.45 18.71 -2.48
C GLU A 32 3.22 19.15 -1.65
N ARG A 33 3.38 20.20 -0.83
CA ARG A 33 2.29 20.78 -0.04
C ARG A 33 1.16 21.29 -0.94
N THR A 34 1.49 21.92 -2.06
CA THR A 34 0.50 22.36 -3.05
C THR A 34 -0.23 21.15 -3.63
N LEU A 35 0.51 20.11 -4.02
CA LEU A 35 -0.07 18.89 -4.59
C LEU A 35 -1.04 18.21 -3.60
N TYR A 36 -0.67 18.05 -2.32
CA TYR A 36 -1.57 17.50 -1.31
C TYR A 36 -2.83 18.34 -1.09
N LYS A 37 -2.73 19.67 -1.21
CA LYS A 37 -3.90 20.55 -1.14
C LYS A 37 -4.86 20.30 -2.30
N TYR A 38 -4.35 20.01 -3.51
CA TYR A 38 -5.20 19.63 -4.64
C TYR A 38 -5.81 18.24 -4.45
N VAL A 39 -5.05 17.27 -3.95
CA VAL A 39 -5.57 15.93 -3.57
C VAL A 39 -6.76 16.07 -2.62
N GLU A 40 -6.64 16.87 -1.56
CA GLU A 40 -7.72 17.11 -0.61
C GLU A 40 -8.89 17.87 -1.22
N LYS A 41 -8.62 18.96 -1.95
CA LYS A 41 -9.66 19.80 -2.56
C LYS A 41 -10.50 19.06 -3.62
N HIS A 42 -9.87 18.18 -4.40
CA HIS A 42 -10.50 17.49 -5.52
C HIS A 42 -10.86 16.03 -5.20
N GLY A 43 -10.70 15.59 -3.95
CA GLY A 43 -11.10 14.25 -3.50
C GLY A 43 -10.31 13.11 -4.16
N TRP A 44 -9.03 13.34 -4.47
CA TRP A 44 -8.19 12.28 -5.06
C TRP A 44 -7.85 11.20 -4.03
N THR A 45 -7.65 9.98 -4.49
CA THR A 45 -7.31 8.80 -3.67
C THR A 45 -5.92 8.99 -3.05
N LYS A 46 -5.86 9.11 -1.72
CA LYS A 46 -4.57 9.31 -1.01
C LYS A 46 -3.72 8.04 -1.09
N ARG A 47 -2.48 8.16 -1.59
CA ARG A 47 -1.50 7.05 -1.66
C ARG A 47 -1.11 6.47 -0.31
N TYR A 48 -1.01 7.33 0.69
CA TYR A 48 -0.70 6.93 2.05
C TYR A 48 -1.97 7.12 2.88
N ALA A 49 -2.35 6.06 3.60
CA ALA A 49 -3.27 6.18 4.70
C ALA A 49 -2.60 7.04 5.78
N VAL A 50 -2.71 8.37 5.64
CA VAL A 50 -2.35 9.27 6.71
C VAL A 50 -3.40 9.00 7.80
N LEU A 51 -3.04 8.14 8.76
CA LEU A 51 -3.78 7.98 10.01
C LEU A 51 -4.16 9.38 10.47
N PRO A 52 -5.44 9.63 10.81
CA PRO A 52 -5.90 10.97 11.10
C PRO A 52 -5.04 11.56 12.21
N ARG A 53 -4.15 12.52 11.85
CA ARG A 53 -3.46 13.35 12.84
C ARG A 53 -4.57 14.00 13.64
N GLY A 54 -4.66 13.63 14.92
CA GLY A 54 -5.79 13.97 15.78
C GLY A 54 -6.24 15.42 15.60
N ARG A 55 -7.56 15.63 15.62
CA ARG A 55 -8.24 16.93 15.48
C ARG A 55 -7.66 18.06 16.35
N ALA A 56 -6.82 17.73 17.34
CA ALA A 56 -6.08 18.64 18.19
C ALA A 56 -5.17 19.64 17.44
N ALA A 57 -4.48 19.24 16.37
CA ALA A 57 -3.58 20.15 15.64
C ALA A 57 -4.32 21.24 14.84
N ALA A 58 -5.55 20.93 14.40
CA ALA A 58 -6.43 21.87 13.70
C ALA A 58 -7.14 22.85 14.66
N ALA A 59 -7.21 22.53 15.96
CA ALA A 59 -7.73 23.42 16.99
C ALA A 59 -6.67 24.46 17.43
N HIS A 60 -5.40 24.03 17.57
CA HIS A 60 -4.33 24.87 18.11
C HIS A 60 -3.90 26.05 17.18
N ASN A 61 -4.23 25.99 15.89
CA ASN A 61 -3.87 27.03 14.92
C ASN A 61 -4.99 28.06 14.62
N ARG A 62 -6.18 27.93 15.23
CA ARG A 62 -7.30 28.88 15.01
C ARG A 62 -7.17 30.21 15.76
N GLY A 63 -6.09 30.41 16.53
CA GLY A 63 -5.95 31.53 17.46
C GLY A 63 -4.92 32.61 17.13
N ARG A 64 -4.01 32.41 16.16
CA ARG A 64 -3.04 33.48 15.80
C ARG A 64 -3.69 34.51 14.87
N ARG A 65 -4.57 35.32 15.46
CA ARG A 65 -5.13 36.53 14.86
C ARG A 65 -3.97 37.47 14.50
N TRP A 66 -3.84 37.78 13.23
CA TRP A 66 -3.06 38.93 12.79
C TRP A 66 -3.72 40.18 13.37
N ALA A 67 -2.97 40.98 14.12
CA ALA A 67 -3.40 42.28 14.58
C ALA A 67 -3.70 43.15 13.37
N SER A 68 -4.93 43.65 13.25
CA SER A 68 -5.32 44.57 12.19
C SER A 68 -4.64 45.92 12.44
N THR A 69 -3.69 46.29 11.59
CA THR A 69 -3.20 47.67 11.52
C THR A 69 -4.38 48.58 11.13
N ALA A 70 -4.64 49.62 11.93
CA ALA A 70 -5.72 50.58 11.67
C ALA A 70 -5.52 51.27 10.30
N GLY A 71 -6.59 51.34 9.50
CA GLY A 71 -6.61 52.06 8.22
C GLY A 71 -6.70 51.21 6.94
N ARG A 72 -6.56 49.88 7.01
CA ARG A 72 -6.93 48.99 5.89
C ARG A 72 -8.28 48.36 6.19
N VAL A 73 -9.30 48.65 5.37
CA VAL A 73 -10.55 47.88 5.35
C VAL A 73 -10.40 46.81 4.26
N PRO A 74 -10.20 45.54 4.64
CA PRO A 74 -10.29 44.43 3.72
C PRO A 74 -11.53 44.40 2.84
N ALA A 75 -11.37 44.31 1.52
CA ALA A 75 -12.39 43.67 0.70
C ALA A 75 -12.26 42.16 0.93
N LYS A 76 -13.32 41.51 1.41
CA LYS A 76 -13.31 40.08 1.75
C LYS A 76 -13.41 39.27 0.45
N GLY A 77 -12.28 38.90 -0.14
CA GLY A 77 -12.25 38.00 -1.29
C GLY A 77 -12.69 36.58 -0.93
N SER A 78 -13.10 35.80 -1.94
CA SER A 78 -13.47 34.39 -1.82
C SER A 78 -12.32 33.59 -1.18
N GLY A 79 -12.54 33.05 0.02
CA GLY A 79 -11.52 32.25 0.73
C GLY A 79 -10.62 33.03 1.71
N GLY A 80 -10.99 34.25 2.11
CA GLY A 80 -10.36 34.96 3.23
C GLY A 80 -9.00 35.61 2.92
N ARG A 81 -8.65 35.74 1.64
CA ARG A 81 -7.50 36.53 1.18
C ARG A 81 -7.95 37.93 0.82
N PHE A 82 -7.13 38.92 1.17
CA PHE A 82 -7.33 40.30 0.73
C PHE A 82 -6.96 40.39 -0.74
N ILE A 83 -7.96 40.59 -1.61
CA ILE A 83 -7.76 40.90 -3.03
C ILE A 83 -7.85 42.42 -3.22
N ARG A 84 -7.26 42.93 -4.31
CA ARG A 84 -7.49 44.34 -4.67
C ARG A 84 -8.98 44.51 -4.96
N ARG A 85 -9.52 45.69 -4.66
CA ARG A 85 -10.95 45.97 -4.84
C ARG A 85 -11.38 45.82 -6.30
N ASP A 86 -10.48 46.13 -7.23
CA ASP A 86 -10.69 46.02 -8.69
C ASP A 86 -10.76 44.57 -9.18
N ASP A 87 -10.22 43.62 -8.41
CA ASP A 87 -10.28 42.19 -8.71
C ASP A 87 -11.57 41.54 -8.18
N SER A 88 -12.40 42.30 -7.44
CA SER A 88 -13.66 41.80 -6.88
C SER A 88 -14.66 41.49 -7.99
N GLY A 89 -15.10 40.24 -8.08
CA GLY A 89 -16.09 39.78 -9.06
C GLY A 89 -15.49 39.20 -10.34
N GLN A 90 -14.18 39.25 -10.53
CA GLN A 90 -13.54 38.54 -11.64
C GLN A 90 -13.54 37.03 -11.38
N PRO A 91 -13.82 36.19 -12.40
CA PRO A 91 -13.70 34.74 -12.26
C PRO A 91 -12.24 34.39 -11.96
N PHE A 92 -11.99 33.74 -10.84
CA PHE A 92 -10.66 33.26 -10.51
C PHE A 92 -10.27 32.15 -11.48
N PRO A 93 -9.15 32.29 -12.22
CA PRO A 93 -8.68 31.22 -13.08
C PRO A 93 -8.37 30.00 -12.20
N THR A 94 -8.99 28.87 -12.55
CA THR A 94 -8.88 27.61 -11.79
C THR A 94 -7.85 26.69 -12.46
N GLY A 95 -7.20 25.83 -11.67
CA GLY A 95 -6.20 24.88 -12.16
C GLY A 95 -4.77 25.16 -11.71
N LEU A 96 -3.89 24.18 -11.86
CA LEU A 96 -2.46 24.33 -11.58
C LEU A 96 -1.84 25.26 -12.64
N LYS A 97 -1.10 26.29 -12.23
CA LYS A 97 -0.54 27.31 -13.13
C LYS A 97 -1.58 27.99 -14.05
N ALA A 98 -2.78 28.25 -13.52
CA ALA A 98 -3.86 28.86 -14.30
C ALA A 98 -3.51 30.25 -14.87
N LEU A 99 -2.64 30.99 -14.18
CA LEU A 99 -2.17 32.34 -14.56
C LEU A 99 -0.88 32.35 -15.40
N ASP A 100 -0.24 31.20 -15.63
CA ASP A 100 1.06 31.08 -16.29
C ASP A 100 0.97 30.06 -17.43
N ALA A 101 0.65 30.56 -18.63
CA ALA A 101 0.44 29.73 -19.82
C ALA A 101 1.72 29.00 -20.26
N GLN A 102 2.87 29.68 -20.21
CA GLN A 102 4.16 29.09 -20.57
C GLN A 102 4.52 27.98 -19.57
N GLY A 103 4.46 28.28 -18.26
CA GLY A 103 4.78 27.28 -17.25
C GLY A 103 3.81 26.10 -17.24
N ARG A 104 2.57 26.28 -17.71
CA ARG A 104 1.62 25.19 -17.95
C ARG A 104 2.07 24.29 -19.11
N ALA A 105 2.47 24.87 -20.24
CA ALA A 105 2.97 24.12 -21.38
C ALA A 105 4.25 23.34 -21.05
N GLU A 106 5.18 23.95 -20.32
CA GLU A 106 6.40 23.28 -19.85
C GLU A 106 6.10 22.10 -18.91
N ALA A 107 5.18 22.30 -17.95
CA ALA A 107 4.76 21.23 -17.04
C ALA A 107 4.08 20.09 -17.80
N GLN A 108 3.25 20.43 -18.79
CA GLN A 108 2.59 19.47 -19.66
C GLN A 108 3.61 18.61 -20.42
N ALA A 109 4.60 19.23 -21.06
CA ALA A 109 5.67 18.51 -21.76
C ALA A 109 6.47 17.58 -20.83
N ARG A 110 6.74 18.01 -19.60
CA ARG A 110 7.42 17.16 -18.59
C ARG A 110 6.56 15.98 -18.15
N CYS A 111 5.26 16.18 -17.96
CA CYS A 111 4.33 15.08 -17.68
C CYS A 111 4.30 14.06 -18.83
N ASP A 112 4.24 14.54 -20.07
CA ASP A 112 4.23 13.68 -21.26
C ASP A 112 5.53 12.88 -21.40
N ALA A 113 6.68 13.49 -21.10
CA ALA A 113 7.97 12.78 -21.07
C ALA A 113 8.09 11.78 -19.91
N ALA A 114 7.48 12.06 -18.76
CA ALA A 114 7.56 11.20 -17.58
C ALA A 114 6.61 9.99 -17.62
N ASP A 115 5.49 10.08 -18.31
CA ASP A 115 4.47 9.02 -18.37
C ASP A 115 5.03 7.64 -18.82
N PRO A 116 5.77 7.50 -19.94
CA PRO A 116 6.31 6.20 -20.33
C PRO A 116 7.31 5.65 -19.29
N LEU A 117 8.17 6.50 -18.73
CA LEU A 117 9.14 6.10 -17.70
C LEU A 117 8.44 5.64 -16.41
N ALA A 118 7.36 6.32 -16.03
CA ALA A 118 6.56 5.95 -14.88
C ALA A 118 5.89 4.58 -15.07
N ARG A 119 5.37 4.31 -16.27
CA ARG A 119 4.77 3.01 -16.60
C ARG A 119 5.80 1.89 -16.62
N GLU A 120 6.98 2.12 -17.18
CA GLU A 120 8.08 1.15 -17.18
C GLU A 120 8.53 0.84 -15.74
N ALA A 121 8.76 1.88 -14.92
CA ALA A 121 9.12 1.71 -13.52
C ALA A 121 8.03 0.98 -12.71
N GLN A 122 6.75 1.23 -13.01
CA GLN A 122 5.63 0.52 -12.39
C GLN A 122 5.60 -0.96 -12.78
N GLN A 123 5.81 -1.28 -14.06
CA GLN A 123 5.89 -2.67 -14.52
C GLN A 123 7.04 -3.41 -13.85
N GLU A 124 8.21 -2.78 -13.74
CA GLU A 124 9.36 -3.38 -13.05
C GLU A 124 9.08 -3.58 -11.55
N ALA A 125 8.50 -2.59 -10.88
CA ALA A 125 8.09 -2.73 -9.48
C ALA A 125 7.08 -3.87 -9.28
N MET A 126 6.14 -4.05 -10.21
CA MET A 126 5.19 -5.17 -10.19
C MET A 126 5.90 -6.52 -10.35
N ARG A 127 6.88 -6.64 -11.25
CA ARG A 127 7.68 -7.87 -11.41
C ARG A 127 8.44 -8.22 -10.14
N VAL A 128 9.10 -7.24 -9.52
CA VAL A 128 9.81 -7.43 -8.24
C VAL A 128 8.83 -7.85 -7.15
N HIS A 129 7.68 -7.19 -7.03
CA HIS A 129 6.66 -7.53 -6.05
C HIS A 129 6.13 -8.96 -6.24
N GLN A 130 5.89 -9.38 -7.49
CA GLN A 130 5.47 -10.74 -7.82
C GLN A 130 6.55 -11.77 -7.45
N ALA A 131 7.82 -11.50 -7.77
CA ALA A 131 8.93 -12.36 -7.39
C ALA A 131 9.05 -12.51 -5.85
N ASP A 132 8.92 -11.42 -5.10
CA ASP A 132 8.91 -11.44 -3.63
C ASP A 132 7.72 -12.20 -3.06
N ALA A 133 6.53 -12.05 -3.66
CA ALA A 133 5.36 -12.82 -3.29
C ALA A 133 5.58 -14.33 -3.49
N ARG A 134 6.17 -14.74 -4.63
CA ARG A 134 6.54 -16.14 -4.90
C ARG A 134 7.53 -16.68 -3.87
N LEU A 135 8.59 -15.92 -3.57
CA LEU A 135 9.58 -16.36 -2.58
C LEU A 135 8.96 -16.56 -1.20
N ARG A 136 8.05 -15.67 -0.79
CA ARG A 136 7.31 -15.81 0.48
C ARG A 136 6.40 -17.04 0.48
N ALA A 137 5.71 -17.32 -0.62
CA ALA A 137 4.88 -18.51 -0.75
C ALA A 137 5.70 -19.81 -0.70
N TRP A 138 6.82 -19.87 -1.41
CA TRP A 138 7.74 -21.01 -1.34
C TRP A 138 8.26 -21.26 0.07
N ARG A 139 8.67 -20.21 0.80
CA ARG A 139 9.09 -20.31 2.21
C ARG A 139 7.96 -20.80 3.12
N ALA A 140 6.71 -20.45 2.82
CA ALA A 140 5.56 -20.94 3.57
C ALA A 140 5.33 -22.45 3.34
N VAL A 141 5.43 -22.91 2.09
CA VAL A 141 5.36 -24.35 1.74
C VAL A 141 6.48 -25.13 2.42
N GLU A 142 7.73 -24.65 2.34
CA GLU A 142 8.87 -25.30 2.98
C GLU A 142 8.65 -25.46 4.49
N ARG A 143 8.14 -24.41 5.14
CA ARG A 143 7.81 -24.45 6.58
C ARG A 143 6.69 -25.45 6.88
N ALA A 144 5.64 -25.49 6.05
CA ALA A 144 4.54 -26.45 6.21
C ALA A 144 5.02 -27.90 6.07
N LEU A 145 5.88 -28.18 5.09
CA LEU A 145 6.49 -29.51 4.91
C LEU A 145 7.36 -29.91 6.10
N LYS A 146 8.20 -28.99 6.60
CA LYS A 146 9.02 -29.24 7.80
C LYS A 146 8.14 -29.57 9.02
N ASN A 147 7.07 -28.81 9.24
CA ASN A 147 6.14 -29.05 10.33
C ASN A 147 5.43 -30.40 10.20
N LEU A 148 5.03 -30.80 8.99
CA LEU A 148 4.40 -32.10 8.74
C LEU A 148 5.35 -33.27 8.98
N THR A 149 6.61 -33.16 8.54
CA THR A 149 7.64 -34.17 8.79
C THR A 149 7.90 -34.32 10.28
N GLN A 150 8.09 -33.19 10.99
CA GLN A 150 8.27 -33.19 12.44
C GLN A 150 7.09 -33.86 13.16
N PHE A 151 5.85 -33.49 12.80
CA PHE A 151 4.65 -34.11 13.36
C PHE A 151 4.61 -35.62 13.16
N LYS A 152 4.96 -36.12 11.96
CA LYS A 152 5.00 -37.56 11.66
C LYS A 152 6.06 -38.30 12.48
N ASP A 153 7.20 -37.67 12.72
CA ASP A 153 8.28 -38.25 13.49
C ASP A 153 7.94 -38.30 14.97
N ASP A 154 7.37 -37.20 15.51
CA ASP A 154 6.85 -37.14 16.88
C ASP A 154 5.74 -38.18 17.09
N HIS A 155 4.82 -38.32 16.13
CA HIS A 155 3.74 -39.31 16.22
C HIS A 155 4.26 -40.75 16.14
N ARG A 156 5.27 -41.03 15.30
CA ARG A 156 5.93 -42.35 15.25
C ARG A 156 6.66 -42.67 16.56
N ALA A 157 7.37 -41.70 17.13
CA ALA A 157 8.03 -41.85 18.43
C ALA A 157 7.01 -42.11 19.54
N TRP A 158 5.91 -41.36 19.56
CA TRP A 158 4.79 -41.55 20.49
C TRP A 158 4.19 -42.96 20.37
N ARG A 159 3.84 -43.42 19.16
CA ARG A 159 3.31 -44.79 18.92
C ARG A 159 4.28 -45.89 19.35
N LYS A 160 5.59 -45.67 19.20
CA LYS A 160 6.61 -46.61 19.67
C LYS A 160 6.64 -46.65 21.21
N ALA A 161 6.62 -45.50 21.87
CA ALA A 161 6.54 -45.41 23.32
C ALA A 161 5.25 -46.04 23.88
N GLU A 162 4.12 -45.81 23.22
CA GLU A 162 2.82 -46.41 23.56
C GLU A 162 2.86 -47.95 23.50
N ARG A 163 3.44 -48.52 22.43
CA ARG A 163 3.60 -49.98 22.30
C ARG A 163 4.49 -50.56 23.39
N LEU A 164 5.67 -49.95 23.62
CA LEU A 164 6.57 -50.38 24.69
C LEU A 164 5.92 -50.31 26.07
N ALA A 165 5.08 -49.30 26.34
CA ALA A 165 4.33 -49.19 27.58
C ALA A 165 3.25 -50.27 27.74
N LYS A 166 2.64 -50.75 26.65
CA LYS A 166 1.67 -51.86 26.67
C LYS A 166 2.33 -53.21 26.90
N ASP A 167 3.50 -53.44 26.30
CA ASP A 167 4.25 -54.69 26.43
C ASP A 167 4.90 -54.86 27.82
N TRP A 168 5.05 -53.76 28.57
CA TRP A 168 5.53 -53.78 29.95
C TRP A 168 4.45 -54.29 30.92
N GLY A 169 4.44 -55.61 31.13
CA GLY A 169 3.49 -56.38 31.94
C GLY A 169 3.46 -56.09 33.45
N GLY A 170 2.99 -54.90 33.84
CA GLY A 170 2.25 -54.75 35.10
C GLY A 170 2.95 -54.13 36.30
N ASP A 171 4.22 -53.70 36.24
CA ASP A 171 4.80 -52.88 37.32
C ASP A 171 4.49 -51.38 37.10
N PRO A 172 3.55 -50.79 37.85
CA PRO A 172 3.14 -49.40 37.67
C PRO A 172 4.25 -48.39 37.97
N TRP A 173 5.27 -48.78 38.75
CA TRP A 173 6.35 -47.88 39.18
C TRP A 173 7.49 -47.75 38.16
N ARG A 174 7.53 -48.61 37.13
CA ARG A 174 8.57 -48.61 36.09
C ARG A 174 8.05 -48.27 34.69
N ARG A 175 6.82 -47.80 34.56
CA ARG A 175 6.26 -47.43 33.24
C ARG A 175 7.09 -46.31 32.61
N PRO A 176 7.62 -46.49 31.38
CA PRO A 176 8.28 -45.40 30.68
C PRO A 176 7.29 -44.24 30.50
N LYS A 177 7.73 -43.02 30.79
CA LYS A 177 6.91 -41.82 30.65
C LYS A 177 6.61 -41.60 29.17
N VAL A 178 5.38 -41.88 28.75
CA VAL A 178 4.92 -41.61 27.38
C VAL A 178 4.73 -40.09 27.27
N PRO A 179 5.37 -39.41 26.29
CA PRO A 179 5.13 -37.99 26.07
C PRO A 179 3.65 -37.75 25.70
N PRO A 180 3.11 -36.55 25.95
CA PRO A 180 1.78 -36.20 25.47
C PRO A 180 1.71 -36.39 23.95
N CYS A 181 0.55 -36.86 23.46
CA CYS A 181 0.36 -37.02 22.02
C CYS A 181 0.61 -35.67 21.32
N PRO A 182 1.49 -35.59 20.30
CA PRO A 182 1.91 -34.32 19.68
C PRO A 182 0.80 -33.57 18.92
N GLY A 183 -0.41 -34.14 18.87
CA GLY A 183 -1.60 -33.58 18.26
C GLY A 183 -2.51 -34.72 17.81
N ASP A 184 -3.79 -34.42 17.64
CA ASP A 184 -4.79 -35.35 17.11
C ASP A 184 -4.77 -35.36 15.56
N GLU A 185 -5.62 -36.20 14.96
CA GLU A 185 -5.84 -36.23 13.50
C GLU A 185 -6.24 -34.85 12.93
N THR A 186 -6.83 -33.98 13.76
CA THR A 186 -7.19 -32.60 13.40
C THR A 186 -5.94 -31.77 13.09
N THR A 187 -4.85 -31.95 13.85
CA THR A 187 -3.58 -31.25 13.63
C THR A 187 -2.92 -31.71 12.33
N GLU A 188 -2.90 -33.02 12.05
CA GLU A 188 -2.39 -33.55 10.79
C GLU A 188 -3.23 -33.05 9.59
N ARG A 189 -4.56 -33.08 9.73
CA ARG A 189 -5.49 -32.59 8.71
C ARG A 189 -5.26 -31.10 8.44
N ALA A 190 -5.08 -30.29 9.47
CA ALA A 190 -4.79 -28.86 9.33
C ALA A 190 -3.46 -28.61 8.60
N LEU A 191 -2.40 -29.38 8.92
CA LEU A 191 -1.12 -29.28 8.22
C LEU A 191 -1.22 -29.69 6.75
N ARG A 192 -1.97 -30.76 6.44
CA ARG A 192 -2.23 -31.19 5.06
C ARG A 192 -3.04 -30.16 4.27
N LEU A 193 -4.08 -29.57 4.88
CA LEU A 193 -4.87 -28.50 4.26
C LEU A 193 -4.03 -27.24 4.01
N ALA A 194 -3.17 -26.86 4.96
CA ALA A 194 -2.26 -25.73 4.78
C ALA A 194 -1.27 -25.99 3.64
N LEU A 195 -0.76 -27.22 3.52
CA LEU A 195 0.12 -27.61 2.41
C LEU A 195 -0.62 -27.59 1.06
N ALA A 196 -1.83 -28.13 1.00
CA ALA A 196 -2.66 -28.11 -0.21
C ALA A 196 -2.96 -26.67 -0.66
N ALA A 197 -3.42 -25.81 0.25
CA ALA A 197 -3.71 -24.41 -0.06
C ALA A 197 -2.47 -23.63 -0.53
N ALA A 198 -1.30 -23.92 0.04
CA ALA A 198 -0.06 -23.29 -0.38
C ALA A 198 0.42 -23.81 -1.76
N SER A 199 0.16 -25.09 -2.07
CA SER A 199 0.39 -25.67 -3.41
C SER A 199 -0.53 -25.06 -4.46
N ASP A 200 -1.83 -24.99 -4.19
CA ASP A 200 -2.84 -24.39 -5.08
C ASP A 200 -2.50 -22.93 -5.39
N TYR A 201 -2.03 -22.19 -4.38
CA TYR A 201 -1.57 -20.82 -4.57
C TYR A 201 -0.35 -20.74 -5.50
N LEU A 202 0.64 -21.62 -5.33
CA LEU A 202 1.82 -21.65 -6.22
C LEU A 202 1.43 -21.98 -7.66
N GLU A 203 0.52 -22.93 -7.87
CA GLU A 203 0.01 -23.23 -9.21
C GLU A 203 -0.75 -22.06 -9.83
N ALA A 204 -1.57 -21.36 -9.03
CA ALA A 204 -2.29 -20.18 -9.49
C ALA A 204 -1.32 -19.07 -9.92
N VAL A 205 -0.24 -18.87 -9.16
CA VAL A 205 0.82 -17.91 -9.54
C VAL A 205 1.51 -18.36 -10.82
N GLN A 206 1.90 -19.63 -10.94
CA GLN A 206 2.51 -20.16 -12.18
C GLN A 206 1.60 -20.01 -13.41
N ARG A 207 0.29 -20.23 -13.25
CA ARG A 207 -0.70 -20.03 -14.32
C ARG A 207 -0.84 -18.56 -14.71
N ALA A 208 -0.80 -17.64 -13.75
CA ALA A 208 -0.84 -16.20 -14.01
C ALA A 208 0.40 -15.69 -14.76
N ASP A 209 1.53 -16.40 -14.63
CA ASP A 209 2.79 -16.05 -15.28
C ASP A 209 2.96 -16.67 -16.67
N ALA A 210 2.12 -17.65 -17.01
CA ALA A 210 2.15 -18.25 -18.34
C ALA A 210 1.83 -17.17 -19.38
N PRO A 211 2.65 -17.00 -20.44
CA PRO A 211 2.35 -16.05 -21.50
C PRO A 211 0.97 -16.39 -22.08
N ALA A 212 0.12 -15.37 -22.25
CA ALA A 212 -1.30 -15.52 -22.61
C ALA A 212 -1.56 -16.07 -24.03
N GLY A 213 -0.64 -16.83 -24.63
CA GLY A 213 -0.77 -17.36 -25.98
C GLY A 213 0.47 -18.10 -26.50
N ALA A 214 1.11 -18.91 -25.65
CA ALA A 214 2.06 -19.93 -26.14
C ALA A 214 1.33 -21.23 -26.49
#